data_AF-A0A8S4QXS4-F1
#
_entry.id   AF-A0A8S4QXS4-F1
#
_cell.length_a   1.000
_cell.length_b   1.000
_cell.length_c   1.000
_cell.angle_alpha   90.00
_cell.angle_beta   90.00
_cell.angle_gamma   90.00
#
_symmetry.space_group_name_H-M   'P 1'
#
loop_
_entity.id
_entity.type
_entity.pdbx_description
1 polymer ?
#
loop_
_entity_poly.entity_id
_entity_poly.type
_entity_poly.pdbx_seq_one_letter_code
_entity_poly.pdbx_strand_id
1 'polypeptide(L)'
;MVSLYVRRGITNQETQASVAINEYYNALNTWTALNHSQIAMDQNSALHVVAVPDVARDWYGLSTLCIWEPYILMENNNAVKQRKTALVTIAEGMARQWFGWVIFPENWRDQWVIAGLGSYAAYEIAKENEKGVYRNPLFPGQVRIGRLHTPLKEL
;
A
#
# COMPACT_ATOMS: atom_id res chain seq x y z
N MET A 1 8.87 4.17 -9.18
CA MET A 1 7.92 5.26 -9.51
C MET A 1 6.51 4.67 -9.46
N VAL A 2 5.50 5.43 -9.04
CA VAL A 2 4.11 4.96 -8.99
C VAL A 2 3.22 5.83 -9.87
N SER A 3 2.33 5.22 -10.63
CA SER A 3 1.36 5.91 -11.49
C SER A 3 -0.06 5.52 -11.08
N LEU A 4 -0.92 6.50 -10.82
CA LEU A 4 -2.33 6.29 -10.48
C LEU A 4 -3.21 6.64 -11.69
N TYR A 5 -4.07 5.70 -12.10
CA TYR A 5 -5.02 5.85 -13.19
C TYR A 5 -6.43 5.86 -12.63
N VAL A 6 -7.18 6.91 -12.95
CA VAL A 6 -8.58 7.10 -12.56
C VAL A 6 -9.44 7.45 -13.77
N ARG A 7 -10.76 7.30 -13.65
CA ARG A 7 -11.68 7.68 -14.73
C ARG A 7 -11.55 9.18 -15.05
N ARG A 8 -11.78 9.53 -16.32
CA ARG A 8 -11.71 10.92 -16.78
C ARG A 8 -12.86 11.75 -16.18
N GLY A 9 -12.61 13.05 -15.98
CA GLY A 9 -13.62 14.02 -15.53
C GLY A 9 -13.74 14.15 -14.00
N ILE A 10 -12.84 13.52 -13.24
CA ILE A 10 -12.73 13.72 -11.80
C ILE A 10 -11.61 14.70 -11.51
N THR A 11 -11.85 15.58 -10.53
CA THR A 11 -10.87 16.56 -10.07
C THR A 11 -10.76 16.50 -8.55
N ASN A 12 -9.53 16.39 -8.03
CA ASN A 12 -9.17 16.52 -6.61
C ASN A 12 -9.64 15.40 -5.66
N GLN A 13 -10.35 14.38 -6.13
CA GLN A 13 -10.82 13.29 -5.25
C GLN A 13 -9.74 12.21 -5.06
N GLU A 14 -8.80 12.12 -5.99
CA GLU A 14 -7.70 11.17 -6.03
C GLU A 14 -6.45 11.65 -5.28
N THR A 15 -6.37 12.94 -4.94
CA THR A 15 -5.17 13.57 -4.37
C THR A 15 -4.73 12.88 -3.09
N GLN A 16 -5.67 12.57 -2.19
CA GLN A 16 -5.36 11.91 -0.93
C GLN A 16 -4.80 10.50 -1.16
N ALA A 17 -5.41 9.74 -2.07
CA ALA A 17 -4.92 8.40 -2.43
C ALA A 17 -3.54 8.48 -3.08
N SER A 18 -3.31 9.42 -4.01
CA SER A 18 -2.03 9.59 -4.70
C SER A 18 -0.87 9.89 -3.74
N VAL A 19 -1.09 10.76 -2.75
CA VAL A 19 -0.08 11.04 -1.70
C VAL A 19 0.18 9.79 -0.87
N ALA A 20 -0.87 9.15 -0.37
CA ALA A 20 -0.74 7.93 0.45
C ALA A 20 -0.02 6.81 -0.30
N ILE A 21 -0.35 6.58 -1.58
CA ILE A 21 0.29 5.57 -2.42
C ILE A 21 1.79 5.83 -2.56
N ASN A 22 2.21 7.07 -2.81
CA ASN A 22 3.64 7.39 -2.92
C ASN A 22 4.37 7.19 -1.58
N GLU A 23 3.74 7.56 -0.47
CA GLU A 23 4.30 7.33 0.86
C GLU A 23 4.42 5.84 1.17
N TYR A 24 3.37 5.06 0.92
CA TYR A 24 3.35 3.61 1.15
C TYR A 24 4.40 2.89 0.31
N TYR A 25 4.61 3.31 -0.94
CA TYR A 25 5.66 2.75 -1.80
C TYR A 25 7.05 2.93 -1.19
N ASN A 26 7.35 4.15 -0.73
CA ASN A 26 8.64 4.46 -0.12
C ASN A 26 8.81 3.77 1.24
N ALA A 27 7.74 3.72 2.04
CA ALA A 27 7.72 3.02 3.32
C ALA A 27 7.98 1.52 3.13
N LEU A 28 7.31 0.86 2.18
CA LEU A 28 7.49 -0.57 1.89
C LEU A 28 8.90 -0.88 1.38
N ASN A 29 9.45 -0.08 0.46
CA ASN A 29 10.83 -0.24 0.00
C ASN A 29 11.83 -0.17 1.16
N THR A 30 11.63 0.80 2.06
CA THR A 30 12.51 1.02 3.22
C THR A 30 12.37 -0.09 4.25
N TRP A 31 11.12 -0.46 4.56
CA TRP A 31 10.77 -1.45 5.58
C TRP A 31 11.25 -2.84 5.19
N THR A 32 10.98 -3.27 3.96
CA THR A 32 11.41 -4.58 3.47
C THR A 32 12.90 -4.67 3.11
N ALA A 33 13.60 -3.52 3.04
CA ALA A 33 14.96 -3.39 2.52
C ALA A 33 15.15 -3.98 1.10
N LEU A 34 14.05 -4.10 0.35
CA LEU A 34 14.00 -4.59 -1.02
C LEU A 34 13.22 -3.59 -1.87
N ASN A 35 13.91 -2.99 -2.83
CA ASN A 35 13.26 -2.09 -3.77
C ASN A 35 12.27 -2.88 -4.63
N HIS A 36 11.08 -2.31 -4.85
CA HIS A 36 10.06 -2.91 -5.69
C HIS A 36 10.61 -3.35 -7.05
N SER A 37 11.45 -2.54 -7.70
CA SER A 37 12.06 -2.85 -9.00
C SER A 37 13.01 -4.05 -8.99
N GLN A 38 13.34 -4.61 -7.83
CA GLN A 38 14.26 -5.75 -7.68
C GLN A 38 13.55 -7.06 -7.27
N ILE A 39 12.22 -7.06 -7.09
CA ILE A 39 11.42 -8.24 -6.77
C ILE A 39 11.55 -9.37 -7.79
N ALA A 40 11.49 -9.08 -9.10
CA ALA A 40 11.66 -10.08 -10.16
C ALA A 40 12.54 -9.55 -11.29
N MET A 41 13.19 -10.47 -12.01
CA MET A 41 13.96 -10.15 -13.22
C MET A 41 13.02 -9.68 -14.34
N ASP A 42 13.42 -8.64 -15.07
CA ASP A 42 12.68 -8.04 -16.19
C ASP A 42 11.28 -7.50 -15.87
N GLN A 43 10.98 -7.27 -14.59
CA GLN A 43 9.73 -6.60 -14.20
C GLN A 43 9.75 -5.10 -14.55
N ASN A 44 8.56 -4.50 -14.57
CA ASN A 44 8.45 -3.06 -14.70
C ASN A 44 8.99 -2.34 -13.45
N SER A 45 9.79 -1.29 -13.65
CA SER A 45 10.29 -0.46 -12.55
C SER A 45 9.20 0.43 -11.95
N ALA A 46 8.12 0.67 -12.70
CA ALA A 46 6.96 1.42 -12.27
C ALA A 46 5.85 0.51 -11.72
N LEU A 47 5.22 0.96 -10.64
CA LEU A 47 3.98 0.37 -10.12
C LEU A 47 2.80 1.14 -10.69
N HIS A 48 1.86 0.43 -11.29
CA HIS A 48 0.62 1.00 -11.85
C HIS A 48 -0.54 0.70 -10.92
N VAL A 49 -1.25 1.73 -10.47
CA VAL A 49 -2.46 1.61 -9.66
C VAL A 49 -3.64 2.09 -10.49
N VAL A 50 -4.64 1.24 -10.66
CA VAL A 50 -5.82 1.51 -11.50
C VAL A 50 -7.06 1.47 -10.62
N ALA A 51 -7.80 2.57 -10.61
CA ALA A 51 -9.14 2.61 -10.04
C ALA A 51 -10.14 2.03 -11.03
N VAL A 52 -10.88 1.00 -10.62
CA VAL A 52 -11.87 0.31 -11.46
C VAL A 52 -13.28 0.55 -10.88
N PRO A 53 -14.26 0.97 -11.70
CA PRO A 53 -15.57 1.39 -11.21
C PRO A 53 -16.36 0.25 -10.56
N ASP A 54 -16.23 -0.97 -11.08
CA ASP A 54 -16.93 -2.15 -10.58
C ASP A 54 -15.97 -3.34 -10.50
N VAL A 55 -15.71 -3.80 -9.28
CA VAL A 55 -14.93 -5.01 -8.99
C VAL A 55 -15.54 -5.71 -7.79
N ALA A 56 -15.73 -7.03 -7.90
CA ALA A 56 -16.16 -7.85 -6.77
C ALA A 56 -15.04 -8.01 -5.72
N ARG A 57 -13.79 -8.00 -6.16
CA ARG A 57 -12.59 -8.10 -5.33
C ARG A 57 -11.42 -7.43 -6.03
N ASP A 58 -10.60 -6.73 -5.25
CA ASP A 58 -9.37 -6.13 -5.75
C ASP A 58 -8.41 -7.19 -6.32
N TRP A 59 -7.66 -6.79 -7.36
CA TRP A 59 -6.71 -7.66 -8.04
C TRP A 59 -5.30 -7.11 -7.96
N TYR A 60 -4.36 -8.02 -7.73
CA TYR A 60 -2.96 -7.73 -7.48
C TYR A 60 -2.12 -8.57 -8.43
N GLY A 61 -1.44 -7.92 -9.37
CA GLY A 61 -0.36 -8.49 -10.17
C GLY A 61 0.96 -7.82 -9.83
N LEU A 62 2.09 -8.44 -10.17
CA LEU A 62 3.38 -7.78 -10.00
C LEU A 62 3.41 -6.51 -10.86
N SER A 63 3.75 -5.37 -10.26
CA SER A 63 3.76 -4.04 -10.89
C SER A 63 2.39 -3.47 -11.32
N THR A 64 1.27 -4.17 -11.08
CA THR A 64 -0.08 -3.67 -11.42
C THR A 64 -1.09 -3.97 -10.31
N LEU A 65 -1.81 -2.95 -9.88
CA LEU A 65 -2.76 -2.99 -8.78
C LEU A 65 -4.12 -2.44 -9.26
N CYS A 66 -5.18 -3.23 -9.15
CA CYS A 66 -6.53 -2.81 -9.46
C CYS A 66 -7.33 -2.72 -8.17
N ILE A 67 -7.77 -1.51 -7.82
CA ILE A 67 -8.53 -1.22 -6.60
C ILE A 67 -9.91 -0.70 -6.98
N TRP A 68 -10.91 -1.06 -6.18
CA TRP A 68 -12.24 -0.50 -6.32
C TRP A 68 -12.25 1.01 -6.20
N GLU A 69 -12.85 1.68 -7.18
CA GLU A 69 -12.80 3.13 -7.35
C GLU A 69 -13.21 3.95 -6.10
N PRO A 70 -14.26 3.58 -5.32
CA PRO A 70 -14.63 4.29 -4.09
C PRO A 70 -13.56 4.31 -2.99
N TYR A 71 -12.55 3.44 -3.06
CA TYR A 71 -11.40 3.49 -2.14
C TYR A 71 -10.30 4.44 -2.63
N ILE A 72 -10.20 4.70 -3.93
CA ILE A 72 -9.24 5.66 -4.49
C ILE A 72 -9.81 7.07 -4.47
N LEU A 73 -11.09 7.22 -4.82
CA LEU A 73 -11.75 8.51 -4.91
C LEU A 73 -12.33 8.90 -3.55
N MET A 74 -11.53 9.64 -2.79
CA MET A 74 -11.89 10.10 -1.45
C MET A 74 -12.27 11.57 -1.48
N GLU A 75 -13.56 11.86 -1.35
CA GLU A 75 -14.02 13.22 -1.10
C GLU A 75 -13.76 13.64 0.35
N ASN A 76 -13.48 14.93 0.57
CA ASN A 76 -13.29 15.47 1.93
C ASN A 76 -14.54 15.33 2.81
N ASN A 77 -15.73 15.27 2.20
CA ASN A 77 -17.00 15.09 2.91
C ASN A 77 -17.25 13.62 3.32
N ASN A 78 -16.45 12.67 2.84
CA ASN A 78 -16.62 11.27 3.20
C ASN A 78 -16.32 11.03 4.68
N ALA A 79 -17.06 10.10 5.28
CA ALA A 79 -16.89 9.69 6.67
C ALA A 79 -15.43 9.29 6.94
N VAL A 80 -14.90 9.69 8.10
CA VAL A 80 -13.51 9.37 8.50
C VAL A 80 -13.25 7.87 8.47
N LYS A 81 -14.24 7.08 8.90
CA LYS A 81 -14.16 5.61 8.87
C LYS A 81 -13.99 5.06 7.45
N GLN A 82 -14.73 5.60 6.48
CA GLN A 82 -14.64 5.18 5.08
C GLN A 82 -13.25 5.49 4.49
N ARG A 83 -12.72 6.69 4.76
CA ARG A 83 -11.37 7.07 4.31
C ARG A 83 -10.28 6.20 4.96
N LYS A 84 -10.42 5.88 6.24
CA LYS A 84 -9.50 4.97 6.92
C LYS A 84 -9.54 3.56 6.32
N THR A 85 -10.73 3.02 6.08
CA THR A 85 -10.88 1.72 5.40
C THR A 85 -10.23 1.75 4.02
N ALA A 86 -10.51 2.79 3.23
CA ALA A 86 -9.93 2.96 1.91
C ALA A 86 -8.39 2.97 1.93
N LEU A 87 -7.78 3.77 2.81
CA LEU A 87 -6.33 3.85 2.97
C LEU A 87 -5.70 2.50 3.37
N VAL A 88 -6.34 1.77 4.29
CA VAL A 88 -5.88 0.43 4.69
C VAL A 88 -5.96 -0.53 3.50
N THR A 89 -7.05 -0.52 2.73
CA THR A 89 -7.20 -1.38 1.54
C THR A 89 -6.13 -1.09 0.48
N ILE A 90 -5.81 0.19 0.24
CA ILE A 90 -4.71 0.59 -0.64
C ILE A 90 -3.38 0.03 -0.12
N ALA A 91 -3.09 0.20 1.17
CA ALA A 91 -1.88 -0.31 1.80
C ALA A 91 -1.77 -1.84 1.68
N GLU A 92 -2.87 -2.58 1.83
CA GLU A 92 -2.88 -4.04 1.63
C GLU A 92 -2.57 -4.42 0.19
N GLY A 93 -3.16 -3.74 -0.79
CA GLY A 93 -2.88 -4.00 -2.19
C GLY A 93 -1.42 -3.74 -2.56
N MET A 94 -0.80 -2.74 -1.94
CA MET A 94 0.62 -2.45 -2.12
C MET A 94 1.52 -3.46 -1.41
N ALA A 95 1.21 -3.85 -0.18
CA ALA A 95 1.98 -4.84 0.57
C ALA A 95 2.03 -6.20 -0.15
N ARG A 96 0.95 -6.57 -0.86
CA ARG A 96 0.88 -7.80 -1.68
C ARG A 96 1.89 -7.86 -2.83
N GLN A 97 2.51 -6.73 -3.22
CA GLN A 97 3.62 -6.75 -4.18
C GLN A 97 4.84 -7.50 -3.60
N TRP A 98 5.11 -7.38 -2.30
CA TRP A 98 6.17 -8.11 -1.61
C TRP A 98 5.67 -9.48 -1.12
N PHE A 99 4.57 -9.48 -0.34
CA PHE A 99 4.00 -10.70 0.27
C PHE A 99 3.06 -11.44 -0.67
N GLY A 100 3.60 -11.89 -1.79
CA GLY A 100 2.88 -12.64 -2.82
C GLY A 100 3.78 -13.02 -3.99
N TRP A 101 4.86 -12.24 -4.17
CA TRP A 101 5.88 -12.48 -5.19
C TRP A 101 7.26 -12.79 -4.59
N VAL A 102 7.61 -12.18 -3.45
CA VAL A 102 8.85 -12.51 -2.71
C VAL A 102 8.61 -13.70 -1.79
N ILE A 103 7.51 -13.64 -1.03
CA ILE A 103 7.06 -14.73 -0.15
C ILE A 103 5.73 -15.23 -0.70
N PHE A 104 5.69 -16.48 -1.13
CA PHE A 104 4.48 -17.17 -1.56
C PHE A 104 4.47 -18.60 -1.00
N PRO A 105 3.30 -19.13 -0.63
CA PRO A 105 3.20 -20.48 -0.13
C PRO A 105 3.32 -21.48 -1.29
N GLU A 106 3.92 -22.63 -1.02
CA GLU A 106 3.98 -23.74 -1.98
C GLU A 106 2.58 -24.36 -2.22
N ASN A 107 1.68 -24.23 -1.24
CA ASN A 107 0.34 -24.80 -1.27
C ASN A 107 -0.73 -23.79 -0.85
N TRP A 108 -1.88 -23.82 -1.50
CA TRP A 108 -3.04 -22.97 -1.18
C TRP A 108 -3.57 -23.15 0.25
N ARG A 109 -3.26 -24.27 0.92
CA ARG A 109 -3.57 -24.44 2.35
C ARG A 109 -2.93 -23.37 3.23
N ASP A 110 -1.79 -22.83 2.79
CA ASP A 110 -1.03 -21.78 3.49
C ASP A 110 -1.26 -20.40 2.88
N GLN A 111 -2.36 -20.20 2.16
CA GLN A 111 -2.74 -18.89 1.60
C GLN A 111 -2.83 -17.80 2.69
N TRP A 112 -3.10 -18.18 3.93
CA TRP A 112 -3.13 -17.27 5.07
C TRP A 112 -1.79 -16.55 5.27
N VAL A 113 -0.66 -17.10 4.82
CA VAL A 113 0.66 -16.46 4.94
C VAL A 113 0.68 -15.16 4.13
N ILE A 114 0.21 -15.19 2.88
CA ILE A 114 0.10 -14.00 2.04
C ILE A 114 -0.92 -13.02 2.62
N ALA A 115 -2.12 -13.52 2.95
CA ALA A 115 -3.21 -12.65 3.40
C ALA A 115 -2.90 -12.00 4.75
N GLY A 116 -2.39 -12.77 5.71
CA GLY A 116 -2.07 -12.33 7.05
C GLY A 116 -0.86 -11.40 7.08
N LEU A 117 0.25 -11.75 6.43
CA LEU A 117 1.43 -10.88 6.37
C LEU A 117 1.13 -9.60 5.59
N GLY A 118 0.39 -9.69 4.49
CA GLY A 118 -0.06 -8.53 3.72
C GLY A 118 -0.92 -7.57 4.54
N SER A 119 -1.94 -8.08 5.23
CA SER A 119 -2.81 -7.27 6.10
C SER A 119 -2.06 -6.68 7.30
N TYR A 120 -1.11 -7.42 7.88
CA TYR A 120 -0.29 -6.91 8.98
C TYR A 120 0.62 -5.77 8.53
N ALA A 121 1.35 -5.95 7.42
CA ALA A 121 2.23 -4.92 6.87
C ALA A 121 1.43 -3.65 6.50
N ALA A 122 0.28 -3.84 5.86
CA ALA A 122 -0.63 -2.75 5.52
C ALA A 122 -1.06 -1.93 6.73
N TYR A 123 -1.43 -2.60 7.83
CA TYR A 123 -1.84 -1.94 9.05
C TYR A 123 -0.71 -1.10 9.66
N GLU A 124 0.51 -1.62 9.73
CA GLU A 124 1.64 -0.86 10.28
C GLU A 124 1.99 0.35 9.42
N ILE A 125 1.94 0.23 8.09
CA ILE A 125 2.21 1.34 7.16
C ILE A 125 1.09 2.40 7.21
N ALA A 126 -0.17 1.98 7.22
CA ALA A 126 -1.31 2.89 7.33
C ALA A 126 -1.28 3.66 8.66
N LYS A 127 -0.93 2.98 9.75
CA LYS A 127 -0.71 3.59 11.08
C LYS A 127 0.46 4.57 11.10
N GLU A 128 1.54 4.29 10.36
CA GLU A 128 2.66 5.24 10.22
C GLU A 128 2.27 6.50 9.45
N ASN A 129 1.50 6.36 8.38
CA ASN A 129 0.93 7.50 7.65
C ASN A 129 -0.02 8.33 8.53
N GLU A 130 -0.89 7.70 9.34
CA GLU A 130 -1.71 8.42 10.32
C GLU A 130 -0.84 9.21 11.31
N LYS A 131 0.25 8.63 11.82
CA LYS A 131 1.18 9.34 12.73
C LYS A 131 1.90 10.51 12.05
N GLY A 132 2.16 10.42 10.74
CA GLY A 132 2.68 11.52 9.92
C GLY A 132 1.72 12.72 9.87
N VAL A 133 0.42 12.45 9.77
CA VAL A 133 -0.64 13.49 9.81
C VAL A 133 -0.69 14.19 11.18
N TYR A 134 -0.48 13.46 12.28
CA TYR A 134 -0.42 14.04 13.63
C TYR A 134 0.94 14.67 13.99
N ARG A 135 1.94 14.63 13.10
CA ARG A 135 3.32 15.05 13.38
C ARG A 135 3.64 16.54 13.17
N ASN A 136 2.68 17.41 12.85
CA ASN A 136 2.92 18.86 12.81
C ASN A 136 1.66 19.67 13.18
N PRO A 137 1.65 20.64 14.14
CA PRO A 137 2.75 21.21 14.93
C PRO A 137 2.38 21.56 16.41
N LEU A 138 1.99 20.63 17.29
CA LEU A 138 1.74 21.00 18.71
C LEU A 138 2.49 20.23 19.78
N PHE A 139 3.18 19.13 19.46
CA PHE A 139 4.03 18.45 20.45
C PHE A 139 5.31 17.88 19.82
N PRO A 140 6.50 18.45 20.13
CA PRO A 140 7.76 17.97 19.60
C PRO A 140 8.19 16.75 20.43
N GLY A 141 8.01 15.56 19.87
CA GLY A 141 8.41 14.31 20.52
C GLY A 141 8.76 13.26 19.49
N GLN A 142 10.03 13.20 19.12
CA GLN A 142 10.59 12.09 18.35
C GLN A 142 10.29 10.77 19.07
N VAL A 143 9.45 9.93 18.48
CA VAL A 143 9.47 8.49 18.76
C VAL A 143 10.14 7.83 17.57
N ARG A 144 11.44 7.52 17.74
CA ARG A 144 12.13 6.49 16.95
C ARG A 144 11.51 5.16 17.35
N ILE A 145 10.72 4.55 16.45
CA ILE A 145 10.31 3.16 16.63
C ILE A 145 11.55 2.30 16.35
N GLY A 146 11.94 1.51 17.33
CA GLY A 146 13.15 0.69 17.30
C GLY A 146 13.15 -0.29 16.13
N ARG A 147 14.31 -0.41 15.49
CA ARG A 147 14.64 -1.49 14.54
C ARG A 147 14.54 -2.83 15.26
N LEU A 148 13.53 -3.62 14.91
CA LEU A 148 13.64 -5.07 14.85
C LEU A 148 13.36 -5.42 13.41
N HIS A 149 14.39 -5.54 12.57
CA HIS A 149 14.25 -6.00 11.19
C HIS A 149 15.43 -6.87 10.83
N THR A 150 15.16 -8.18 10.75
CA THR A 150 15.94 -9.07 9.89
C THR A 150 15.49 -8.74 8.46
N PRO A 151 16.40 -8.31 7.57
CA PRO A 151 16.04 -7.97 6.20
C PRO A 151 15.55 -9.21 5.44
N LEU A 152 14.61 -9.06 4.50
CA LEU A 152 14.13 -10.16 3.65
C LEU A 152 15.25 -10.83 2.83
N LYS A 153 16.42 -10.20 2.72
CA LYS A 153 17.62 -10.76 2.07
C LYS A 153 18.33 -11.84 2.90
N GLU A 154 17.94 -12.02 4.16
CA GLU A 154 18.53 -12.98 5.10
C GLU A 154 17.59 -14.15 5.45
N LEU A 155 16.44 -14.24 4.78
CA LEU A 155 15.54 -15.41 4.77
C LEU A 155 15.76 -16.20 3.48
#